data_AF-A0A4U6D8N1-F1
#
_entry.id   AF-A0A4U6D8N1-F1
#
_cell.length_a   1.000
_cell.length_b   1.000
_cell.length_c   1.000
_cell.angle_alpha   90.00
_cell.angle_beta   90.00
_cell.angle_gamma   90.00
#
_symmetry.space_group_name_H-M   'P 1'
#
loop_
_entity.id
_entity.type
_entity.pdbx_description
1 polymer ?
#
loop_
_entity_poly.entity_id
_entity_poly.type
_entity_poly.pdbx_seq_one_letter_code
_entity_poly.pdbx_strand_id
1 'polypeptide(L)'
;MLIPNSGYLIQGYAINEKRLAQKQQQVQTLKDGIRILSRAIETKIGDSDTAWLDQFAKGLELLDDYDHENLDQKGRNTHQATYPELSAYQNIIEAMRSDFESSVFGKEKDDSFQSSIAQISKGFGDIDFYPSIEEKAATLLYLIIKNHSFVDANKRIAAACFLLFLEVNGLLKSKEGDFLISNEALASLTLFAAASKPEEMDTVKKLIVSVLNRDQ
;
A
#
# COMPACT_ATOMS: atom_id res chain seq x y z
N MET A 1 17.39 43.95 -21.10
CA MET A 1 17.81 43.57 -19.74
C MET A 1 17.49 42.09 -19.56
N LEU A 2 18.56 41.32 -19.43
CA LEU A 2 18.76 39.90 -19.14
C LEU A 2 17.54 39.00 -18.81
N ILE A 3 17.37 37.93 -19.59
CA ILE A 3 16.84 36.64 -19.12
C ILE A 3 18.02 35.64 -19.12
N PRO A 4 18.58 35.24 -17.97
CA PRO A 4 19.53 34.15 -17.91
C PRO A 4 19.21 33.18 -16.75
N ASN A 5 18.03 32.56 -16.74
CA ASN A 5 17.69 31.54 -15.71
C ASN A 5 17.45 30.14 -16.30
N SER A 6 17.38 29.97 -17.62
CA SER A 6 17.01 28.69 -18.24
C SER A 6 18.16 27.67 -18.26
N GLY A 7 19.42 28.13 -18.40
CA GLY A 7 20.59 27.25 -18.52
C GLY A 7 20.92 26.48 -17.25
N TYR A 8 20.83 27.13 -16.08
CA TYR A 8 21.12 26.51 -14.79
C TYR A 8 20.08 25.46 -14.39
N LEU A 9 18.82 25.66 -14.76
CA LEU A 9 17.75 24.69 -14.51
C LEU A 9 17.95 23.41 -15.34
N ILE A 10 18.30 23.54 -16.62
CA ILE A 10 18.56 22.39 -17.52
C ILE A 10 19.82 21.63 -17.05
N GLN A 11 20.87 22.34 -16.65
CA GLN A 11 22.12 21.71 -16.19
C GLN A 11 21.96 21.04 -14.82
N GLY A 12 21.21 21.67 -13.89
CA GLY A 12 20.86 21.06 -12.62
C GLY A 12 19.97 19.82 -12.77
N TYR A 13 19.01 19.87 -13.70
CA TYR A 13 18.16 18.75 -14.07
C TYR A 13 18.98 17.58 -14.64
N ALA A 14 19.88 17.84 -15.61
CA ALA A 14 20.74 16.82 -16.20
C ALA A 14 21.74 16.19 -15.20
N ILE A 15 22.24 16.96 -14.23
CA ILE A 15 23.11 16.43 -13.16
C ILE A 15 22.31 15.52 -12.22
N ASN A 16 21.08 15.90 -11.89
CA ASN A 16 20.19 15.09 -11.06
C ASN A 16 19.81 13.78 -11.74
N GLU A 17 19.48 13.78 -13.04
CA GLU A 17 19.21 12.55 -13.79
C GLU A 17 20.42 11.60 -13.78
N LYS A 18 21.64 12.11 -14.03
CA LYS A 18 22.85 11.28 -13.94
C LYS A 18 23.08 10.71 -12.56
N ARG A 19 22.86 11.51 -11.50
CA ARG A 19 23.02 11.07 -10.11
C ARG A 19 21.94 10.05 -9.72
N LEU A 20 20.71 10.19 -10.22
CA LEU A 20 19.64 9.23 -10.03
C LEU A 20 19.99 7.90 -10.70
N ALA A 21 20.40 7.92 -11.97
CA ALA A 21 20.85 6.73 -12.70
C ALA A 21 22.02 6.02 -12.01
N GLN A 22 22.98 6.77 -11.46
CA GLN A 22 24.09 6.19 -10.68
C GLN A 22 23.61 5.51 -9.39
N LYS A 23 22.67 6.12 -8.66
CA LYS A 23 22.09 5.51 -7.46
C LYS A 23 21.30 4.24 -7.80
N GLN A 24 20.52 4.27 -8.88
CA GLN A 24 19.77 3.10 -9.37
C GLN A 24 20.73 1.95 -9.72
N GLN A 25 21.82 2.23 -10.45
CA GLN A 25 22.82 1.23 -10.78
C GLN A 25 23.48 0.63 -9.51
N GLN A 26 23.71 1.44 -8.47
CA GLN A 26 24.25 0.97 -7.20
C GLN A 26 23.27 0.05 -6.45
N VAL A 27 21.97 0.38 -6.41
CA VAL A 27 20.92 -0.46 -5.81
C VAL A 27 20.81 -1.79 -6.55
N GLN A 28 20.79 -1.76 -7.88
CA GLN A 28 20.72 -2.97 -8.69
C GLN A 28 21.95 -3.88 -8.46
N THR A 29 23.15 -3.29 -8.44
CA THR A 29 24.40 -4.04 -8.15
C THR A 29 24.36 -4.68 -6.77
N LEU A 30 23.81 -3.98 -5.76
CA LEU A 30 23.66 -4.51 -4.40
C LEU A 30 22.68 -5.69 -4.37
N LYS A 31 21.51 -5.56 -5.02
CA LYS A 31 20.49 -6.63 -5.13
C LYS A 31 21.08 -7.89 -5.78
N ASP A 32 21.79 -7.71 -6.90
CA ASP A 32 22.45 -8.82 -7.60
C ASP A 32 23.53 -9.47 -6.73
N GLY A 33 24.32 -8.67 -5.99
CA GLY A 33 25.30 -9.16 -5.04
C GLY A 33 24.68 -10.00 -3.92
N ILE A 34 23.62 -9.51 -3.27
CA ILE A 34 22.90 -10.23 -2.20
C ILE A 34 22.35 -11.57 -2.71
N ARG A 35 21.75 -11.58 -3.91
CA ARG A 35 21.18 -12.78 -4.51
C ARG A 35 22.25 -13.81 -4.87
N ILE A 36 23.38 -13.38 -5.42
CA ILE A 36 24.51 -14.27 -5.72
C ILE A 36 25.08 -14.87 -4.42
N LEU A 37 25.26 -14.05 -3.38
CA LEU A 37 25.76 -14.50 -2.09
C LEU A 37 24.80 -15.49 -1.42
N SER A 38 23.50 -15.21 -1.43
CA SER A 38 22.48 -16.10 -0.86
C SER A 38 22.55 -17.49 -1.50
N ARG A 39 22.53 -17.57 -2.83
CA ARG A 39 22.65 -18.83 -3.58
C ARG A 39 23.96 -19.58 -3.31
N ALA A 40 25.08 -18.85 -3.22
CA ALA A 40 26.40 -19.43 -2.98
C ALA A 40 26.56 -19.97 -1.55
N ILE A 41 25.85 -19.38 -0.59
CA ILE A 41 25.84 -19.81 0.81
C ILE A 41 24.87 -20.99 1.01
N GLU A 42 23.67 -20.96 0.41
CA GLU A 42 22.70 -22.09 0.39
C GLU A 42 23.34 -23.38 -0.15
N THR A 43 24.24 -23.27 -1.14
CA THR A 43 24.96 -24.43 -1.69
C THR A 43 26.07 -24.97 -0.78
N LYS A 44 26.45 -24.26 0.29
CA LYS A 44 27.56 -24.64 1.19
C LYS A 44 27.16 -24.83 2.66
N ILE A 45 26.07 -24.22 3.11
CA ILE A 45 25.58 -24.21 4.50
C ILE A 45 24.06 -24.43 4.42
N GLY A 46 23.50 -25.32 5.22
CA GLY A 46 22.08 -25.69 5.15
C GLY A 46 21.12 -24.49 5.23
N ASP A 47 19.97 -24.62 4.56
CA ASP A 47 18.93 -23.63 4.20
C ASP A 47 18.57 -22.48 5.16
N SER A 48 18.95 -22.51 6.44
CA SER A 48 18.40 -21.60 7.46
C SER A 48 19.19 -20.30 7.66
N ASP A 49 20.46 -20.21 7.27
CA ASP A 49 21.32 -19.05 7.61
C ASP A 49 21.20 -17.86 6.63
N THR A 50 20.52 -18.04 5.48
CA THR A 50 20.43 -17.03 4.39
C THR A 50 19.04 -16.48 4.14
N ALA A 51 17.99 -17.03 4.77
CA ALA A 51 16.60 -16.64 4.50
C ALA A 51 16.37 -15.11 4.66
N TRP A 52 17.07 -14.48 5.60
CA TRP A 52 17.00 -13.02 5.80
C TRP A 52 17.56 -12.21 4.63
N LEU A 53 18.55 -12.74 3.89
CA LEU A 53 19.12 -12.08 2.70
C LEU A 53 18.13 -12.13 1.52
N ASP A 54 17.44 -13.25 1.33
CA ASP A 54 16.40 -13.36 0.30
C ASP A 54 15.21 -12.46 0.62
N GLN A 55 14.77 -12.44 1.89
CA GLN A 55 13.72 -11.51 2.35
C GLN A 55 14.15 -10.05 2.15
N PHE A 56 15.41 -9.71 2.44
CA PHE A 56 15.92 -8.36 2.22
C PHE A 56 15.98 -7.99 0.72
N ALA A 57 16.39 -8.92 -0.15
CA ALA A 57 16.42 -8.70 -1.60
C ALA A 57 15.01 -8.45 -2.19
N LYS A 58 13.99 -9.18 -1.71
CA LYS A 58 12.58 -8.94 -2.05
C LYS A 58 12.10 -7.55 -1.61
N GLY A 59 12.49 -7.11 -0.42
CA GLY A 59 12.19 -5.76 0.07
C GLY A 59 12.80 -4.66 -0.82
N LEU A 60 14.05 -4.84 -1.25
CA LEU A 60 14.71 -3.89 -2.17
C LEU A 60 14.01 -3.78 -3.52
N GLU A 61 13.38 -4.84 -3.99
CA GLU A 61 12.58 -4.81 -5.23
C GLU A 61 11.35 -3.92 -5.12
N LEU A 62 10.74 -3.76 -3.93
CA LEU A 62 9.59 -2.85 -3.76
C LEU A 62 10.03 -1.40 -3.88
N LEU A 63 11.18 -1.08 -3.29
CA LEU A 63 11.76 0.24 -3.36
C LEU A 63 12.14 0.59 -4.80
N ASP A 64 12.71 -0.37 -5.53
CA ASP A 64 13.06 -0.21 -6.93
C ASP A 64 11.83 0.03 -7.81
N ASP A 65 10.76 -0.75 -7.62
CA ASP A 65 9.49 -0.56 -8.35
C ASP A 65 8.86 0.81 -8.05
N TYR A 66 8.96 1.28 -6.80
CA TYR A 66 8.49 2.62 -6.42
C TYR A 66 9.29 3.72 -7.14
N ASP A 67 10.63 3.66 -7.09
CA ASP A 67 11.52 4.67 -7.68
C ASP A 67 11.41 4.76 -9.21
N HIS A 68 10.99 3.68 -9.86
CA HIS A 68 10.85 3.59 -11.32
C HIS A 68 9.40 3.66 -11.83
N GLU A 69 8.43 3.97 -10.96
CA GLU A 69 7.00 4.00 -11.30
C GLU A 69 6.46 2.66 -11.85
N ASN A 70 7.08 1.55 -11.48
CA ASN A 70 6.74 0.18 -11.91
C ASN A 70 5.87 -0.58 -10.90
N LEU A 71 5.29 0.12 -9.93
CA LEU A 71 4.35 -0.47 -8.97
C LEU A 71 3.15 -1.12 -9.67
N ASP A 72 2.63 -2.18 -9.05
CA ASP A 72 1.50 -2.94 -9.57
C ASP A 72 0.27 -2.06 -9.72
N GLN A 73 -0.25 -2.01 -10.96
CA GLN A 73 -1.45 -1.25 -11.27
C GLN A 73 -2.73 -2.01 -10.91
N LYS A 74 -2.66 -3.34 -10.89
CA LYS A 74 -3.80 -4.24 -10.66
C LYS A 74 -3.43 -5.32 -9.67
N GLY A 75 -4.40 -5.67 -8.84
CA GLY A 75 -4.33 -6.85 -8.00
C GLY A 75 -4.47 -8.15 -8.79
N ARG A 76 -4.19 -9.26 -8.13
CA ARG A 76 -4.28 -10.61 -8.70
C ARG A 76 -5.70 -11.15 -8.70
N ASN A 77 -6.58 -10.61 -7.85
CA ASN A 77 -7.93 -11.15 -7.63
C ASN A 77 -9.00 -10.26 -8.30
N THR A 78 -9.41 -10.64 -9.51
CA THR A 78 -10.39 -9.90 -10.34
C THR A 78 -11.80 -10.51 -10.34
N HIS A 79 -12.04 -11.50 -9.48
CA HIS A 79 -13.39 -12.02 -9.30
C HIS A 79 -14.30 -11.01 -8.58
N GLN A 80 -15.60 -11.27 -8.58
CA GLN A 80 -16.56 -10.41 -7.90
C GLN A 80 -16.22 -10.31 -6.41
N ALA A 81 -16.10 -9.08 -5.91
CA ALA A 81 -15.81 -8.80 -4.51
C ALA A 81 -17.06 -9.05 -3.65
N THR A 82 -16.83 -9.57 -2.44
CA THR A 82 -17.82 -9.57 -1.37
C THR A 82 -17.69 -8.27 -0.59
N TYR A 83 -18.79 -7.55 -0.45
CA TYR A 83 -18.83 -6.28 0.29
C TYR A 83 -19.43 -6.51 1.67
N PRO A 84 -18.72 -6.18 2.77
CA PRO A 84 -19.32 -6.15 4.09
C PRO A 84 -20.46 -5.13 4.11
N GLU A 85 -21.55 -5.48 4.78
CA GLU A 85 -22.61 -4.55 5.12
C GLU A 85 -22.08 -3.41 5.99
N LEU A 86 -22.70 -2.23 5.92
CA LEU A 86 -22.29 -1.08 6.73
C LEU A 86 -22.25 -1.42 8.24
N SER A 87 -23.20 -2.24 8.70
CA SER A 87 -23.28 -2.70 10.09
C SER A 87 -22.07 -3.53 10.51
N ALA A 88 -21.46 -4.31 9.60
CA ALA A 88 -20.26 -5.08 9.90
C ALA A 88 -19.07 -4.17 10.21
N TYR A 89 -18.89 -3.09 9.44
CA TYR A 89 -17.87 -2.09 9.74
C TYR A 89 -18.16 -1.35 11.06
N GLN A 90 -19.41 -0.95 11.30
CA GLN A 90 -19.82 -0.26 12.52
C GLN A 90 -19.57 -1.12 13.77
N ASN A 91 -19.82 -2.43 13.70
CA ASN A 91 -19.55 -3.36 14.79
C ASN A 91 -18.06 -3.41 15.16
N ILE A 92 -17.16 -3.42 14.17
CA ILE A 92 -15.71 -3.38 14.44
C ILE A 92 -15.31 -2.04 15.05
N ILE A 93 -15.83 -0.93 14.53
CA ILE A 93 -15.52 0.41 15.05
C ILE A 93 -15.98 0.53 16.51
N GLU A 94 -17.16 0.00 16.85
CA GLU A 94 -17.67 0.01 18.21
C GLU A 94 -16.84 -0.92 19.13
N ALA A 95 -16.42 -2.08 18.65
CA ALA A 95 -15.51 -2.97 19.38
C ALA A 95 -14.14 -2.32 19.62
N MET A 96 -13.63 -1.52 18.68
CA MET A 96 -12.41 -0.74 18.90
C MET A 96 -12.63 0.34 19.96
N ARG A 97 -13.80 0.99 19.95
CA ARG A 97 -14.13 2.09 20.86
C ARG A 97 -14.09 1.67 22.34
N SER A 98 -14.46 0.44 22.67
CA SER A 98 -14.43 -0.05 24.07
C SER A 98 -13.04 0.00 24.68
N ASP A 99 -11.99 -0.04 23.85
CA ASP A 99 -10.60 -0.03 24.29
C ASP A 99 -10.01 1.39 24.39
N PHE A 100 -10.78 2.44 24.06
CA PHE A 100 -10.34 3.83 24.08
C PHE A 100 -11.22 4.71 25.00
N GLU A 101 -10.57 5.52 25.84
CA GLU A 101 -11.26 6.46 26.77
C GLU A 101 -11.91 7.67 26.07
N SER A 102 -11.81 7.78 24.74
CA SER A 102 -12.27 8.95 23.98
C SER A 102 -13.74 8.85 23.60
N SER A 103 -14.55 9.80 24.05
CA SER A 103 -15.97 9.90 23.71
C SER A 103 -16.23 10.17 22.22
N VAL A 104 -15.23 10.65 21.48
CA VAL A 104 -15.33 11.02 20.06
C VAL A 104 -14.70 10.00 19.11
N PHE A 105 -14.07 8.94 19.63
CA PHE A 105 -13.52 7.87 18.80
C PHE A 105 -14.63 7.20 17.99
N GLY A 106 -14.38 6.99 16.68
CA GLY A 106 -15.34 6.28 15.81
C GLY A 106 -16.62 7.06 15.50
N LYS A 107 -16.77 8.29 16.00
CA LYS A 107 -17.90 9.14 15.65
C LYS A 107 -17.75 9.60 14.21
N GLU A 108 -18.66 9.19 13.33
CA GLU A 108 -18.72 9.67 11.96
C GLU A 108 -18.86 11.20 11.93
N LYS A 109 -18.11 11.84 11.03
CA LYS A 109 -18.11 13.29 10.85
C LYS A 109 -19.33 13.73 10.02
N ASP A 110 -19.60 12.98 8.96
CA ASP A 110 -20.64 13.15 7.96
C ASP A 110 -20.78 11.83 7.17
N ASP A 111 -21.56 11.82 6.09
CA ASP A 111 -21.81 10.63 5.25
C ASP A 111 -20.60 10.18 4.41
N SER A 112 -19.41 10.76 4.62
CA SER A 112 -18.22 10.42 3.83
C SER A 112 -17.71 9.00 4.08
N PHE A 113 -18.04 8.38 5.23
CA PHE A 113 -17.70 6.98 5.47
C PHE A 113 -18.46 6.05 4.52
N GLN A 114 -19.78 6.21 4.47
CA GLN A 114 -20.69 5.50 3.59
C GLN A 114 -20.36 5.78 2.14
N SER A 115 -20.03 7.03 1.81
CA SER A 115 -19.56 7.41 0.46
C SER A 115 -18.28 6.66 0.08
N SER A 116 -17.33 6.50 1.00
CA SER A 116 -16.08 5.77 0.76
C SER A 116 -16.33 4.27 0.51
N ILE A 117 -17.23 3.65 1.28
CA ILE A 117 -17.66 2.25 1.07
C ILE A 117 -18.38 2.11 -0.27
N ALA A 118 -19.32 3.00 -0.58
CA ALA A 118 -20.05 2.96 -1.84
C ALA A 118 -19.14 3.22 -3.05
N GLN A 119 -18.07 4.01 -2.89
CA GLN A 119 -17.17 4.35 -3.98
C GLN A 119 -16.44 3.12 -4.53
N ILE A 120 -16.03 2.18 -3.67
CA ILE A 120 -15.26 1.00 -4.09
C ILE A 120 -16.09 -0.04 -4.84
N SER A 121 -17.42 0.12 -4.91
CA SER A 121 -18.31 -0.73 -5.69
C SER A 121 -18.80 -0.07 -6.99
N LYS A 122 -18.34 1.15 -7.31
CA LYS A 122 -18.80 1.87 -8.50
C LYS A 122 -18.09 1.39 -9.76
N GLY A 123 -18.83 1.44 -10.85
CA GLY A 123 -18.34 1.19 -12.20
C GLY A 123 -19.14 1.97 -13.24
N PHE A 124 -18.78 1.78 -14.50
CA PHE A 124 -19.52 2.27 -15.65
C PHE A 124 -19.99 1.10 -16.52
N GLY A 125 -21.31 0.90 -16.61
CA GLY A 125 -21.89 -0.30 -17.21
C GLY A 125 -21.44 -1.55 -16.44
N ASP A 126 -20.88 -2.51 -17.16
CA ASP A 126 -20.35 -3.76 -16.59
C ASP A 126 -18.86 -3.64 -16.16
N ILE A 127 -18.26 -2.45 -16.24
CA ILE A 127 -16.83 -2.23 -15.96
C ILE A 127 -16.68 -1.56 -14.59
N ASP A 128 -16.09 -2.27 -13.64
CA ASP A 128 -15.71 -1.74 -12.33
C ASP A 128 -14.58 -0.70 -12.46
N PHE A 129 -14.64 0.39 -11.70
CA PHE A 129 -13.53 1.37 -11.63
C PHE A 129 -12.29 0.79 -10.94
N TYR A 130 -12.47 -0.24 -10.12
CA TYR A 130 -11.39 -0.93 -9.42
C TYR A 130 -11.51 -2.43 -9.71
N PRO A 131 -10.95 -2.93 -10.82
CA PRO A 131 -11.19 -4.29 -11.30
C PRO A 131 -10.78 -5.40 -10.33
N SER A 132 -9.79 -5.17 -9.47
CA SER A 132 -9.33 -6.14 -8.47
C SER A 132 -9.75 -5.82 -7.04
N ILE A 133 -9.77 -6.83 -6.17
CA ILE A 133 -10.08 -6.68 -4.75
C ILE A 133 -9.02 -5.85 -4.04
N GLU A 134 -7.76 -6.00 -4.42
CA GLU A 134 -6.63 -5.24 -3.89
C GLU A 134 -6.78 -3.74 -4.22
N GLU A 135 -7.19 -3.39 -5.43
CA GLU A 135 -7.48 -2.01 -5.82
C GLU A 135 -8.64 -1.42 -5.00
N LYS A 136 -9.69 -2.20 -4.76
CA LYS A 136 -10.82 -1.80 -3.91
C LYS A 136 -10.39 -1.58 -2.46
N ALA A 137 -9.63 -2.52 -1.90
CA ALA A 137 -9.09 -2.43 -0.53
C ALA A 137 -8.19 -1.21 -0.36
N ALA A 138 -7.22 -1.01 -1.26
CA ALA A 138 -6.33 0.14 -1.26
C ALA A 138 -7.10 1.47 -1.37
N THR A 139 -8.14 1.50 -2.22
CA THR A 139 -8.99 2.68 -2.37
C THR A 139 -9.81 2.95 -1.09
N LEU A 140 -10.38 1.91 -0.46
CA LEU A 140 -11.12 2.05 0.78
C LEU A 140 -10.27 2.64 1.90
N LEU A 141 -9.06 2.10 2.09
CA LEU A 141 -8.08 2.59 3.06
C LEU A 141 -7.77 4.08 2.81
N TYR A 142 -7.44 4.43 1.56
CA TYR A 142 -7.10 5.80 1.19
C TYR A 142 -8.26 6.78 1.43
N LEU A 143 -9.47 6.44 0.98
CA LEU A 143 -10.62 7.33 1.06
C LEU A 143 -11.04 7.62 2.51
N ILE A 144 -11.11 6.61 3.38
CA ILE A 144 -11.48 6.83 4.79
C ILE A 144 -10.47 7.78 5.46
N ILE A 145 -9.18 7.62 5.17
CA ILE A 145 -8.12 8.48 5.71
C ILE A 145 -8.26 9.92 5.19
N LYS A 146 -8.34 10.09 3.87
CA LYS A 146 -8.28 11.42 3.23
C LYS A 146 -9.58 12.21 3.34
N ASN A 147 -10.73 11.53 3.39
CA ASN A 147 -12.02 12.19 3.59
C ASN A 147 -12.23 12.61 5.05
N HIS A 148 -11.37 12.16 5.97
CA HIS A 148 -11.54 12.35 7.40
C HIS A 148 -12.97 11.96 7.82
N SER A 149 -13.35 10.71 7.52
CA SER A 149 -14.72 10.24 7.69
C SER A 149 -15.22 10.19 9.14
N PHE A 150 -14.29 10.25 10.08
CA PHE A 150 -14.55 10.25 11.51
C PHE A 150 -13.97 11.51 12.17
N VAL A 151 -14.55 11.91 13.29
CA VAL A 151 -14.07 13.02 14.12
C VAL A 151 -12.65 12.73 14.64
N ASP A 152 -12.39 11.49 15.03
CA ASP A 152 -11.06 11.01 15.43
C ASP A 152 -10.83 9.57 14.95
N ALA A 153 -9.57 9.15 14.96
CA ALA A 153 -9.12 7.79 14.70
C ALA A 153 -9.24 7.29 13.26
N ASN A 154 -9.45 8.18 12.27
CA ASN A 154 -9.51 7.88 10.84
C ASN A 154 -8.48 6.84 10.36
N LYS A 155 -7.20 6.99 10.74
CA LYS A 155 -6.13 6.05 10.37
C LYS A 155 -6.36 4.63 10.91
N ARG A 156 -6.71 4.52 12.19
CA ARG A 156 -6.94 3.24 12.87
C ARG A 156 -8.19 2.56 12.33
N ILE A 157 -9.26 3.33 12.13
CA ILE A 157 -10.52 2.83 11.59
C ILE A 157 -10.34 2.39 10.13
N ALA A 158 -9.64 3.18 9.31
CA ALA A 158 -9.37 2.81 7.92
C ALA A 158 -8.57 1.51 7.81
N ALA A 159 -7.56 1.31 8.67
CA ALA A 159 -6.82 0.06 8.75
C ALA A 159 -7.71 -1.12 9.15
N ALA A 160 -8.61 -0.95 10.12
CA ALA A 160 -9.55 -2.00 10.52
C ALA A 160 -10.56 -2.34 9.41
N CYS A 161 -11.13 -1.33 8.74
CA CYS A 161 -12.03 -1.53 7.59
C CYS A 161 -11.31 -2.21 6.42
N PHE A 162 -10.06 -1.85 6.17
CA PHE A 162 -9.21 -2.51 5.17
C PHE A 162 -9.03 -4.00 5.47
N LEU A 163 -8.68 -4.36 6.71
CA LEU A 163 -8.52 -5.76 7.10
C LEU A 163 -9.84 -6.54 7.04
N LEU A 164 -10.96 -5.95 7.47
CA LEU A 164 -12.28 -6.59 7.34
C LEU A 164 -12.61 -6.86 5.86
N PHE A 165 -12.36 -5.89 4.98
CA PHE A 165 -12.62 -6.06 3.57
C PHE A 165 -11.76 -7.17 2.95
N LEU A 166 -10.49 -7.29 3.34
CA LEU A 166 -9.64 -8.40 2.91
C LEU A 166 -10.12 -9.75 3.47
N GLU A 167 -10.52 -9.80 4.75
CA GLU A 167 -11.00 -11.02 5.42
C GLU A 167 -12.22 -11.60 4.72
N VAL A 168 -13.26 -10.78 4.46
CA VAL A 168 -14.48 -11.28 3.80
C VAL A 168 -14.24 -11.72 2.35
N ASN A 169 -13.12 -11.30 1.75
CA ASN A 169 -12.70 -11.70 0.42
C ASN A 169 -11.65 -12.81 0.42
N GLY A 170 -11.30 -13.37 1.59
CA GLY A 170 -10.33 -14.45 1.71
C GLY A 170 -8.89 -14.04 1.42
N LEU A 171 -8.58 -12.75 1.52
CA LEU A 171 -7.26 -12.16 1.24
C LEU A 171 -6.60 -11.57 2.50
N LEU A 172 -7.02 -11.97 3.70
CA LEU A 172 -6.31 -11.57 4.91
C LEU A 172 -5.05 -12.44 5.13
N LYS A 173 -5.10 -13.69 4.68
CA LYS A 173 -4.06 -14.69 4.89
C LYS A 173 -3.66 -15.39 3.59
N SER A 174 -2.40 -15.82 3.50
CA SER A 174 -1.89 -16.67 2.44
C SER A 174 -2.47 -18.09 2.54
N LYS A 175 -2.15 -18.93 1.55
CA LYS A 175 -2.57 -20.35 1.55
C LYS A 175 -1.96 -21.14 2.70
N GLU A 176 -0.81 -20.70 3.18
CA GLU A 176 -0.06 -21.28 4.30
C GLU A 176 -0.61 -20.82 5.66
N GLY A 177 -1.49 -19.79 5.67
CA GLY A 177 -2.16 -19.28 6.86
C GLY A 177 -1.50 -18.07 7.51
N ASP A 178 -0.41 -17.58 6.95
CA ASP A 178 0.28 -16.36 7.38
C ASP A 178 -0.49 -15.11 6.90
N PHE A 179 -0.41 -14.00 7.64
CA PHE A 179 -1.06 -12.76 7.22
C PHE A 179 -0.38 -12.18 5.98
N LEU A 180 -1.17 -11.75 4.98
CA LEU A 180 -0.64 -11.13 3.75
C LEU A 180 0.03 -9.78 3.99
N ILE A 181 -0.23 -9.15 5.14
CA ILE A 181 0.34 -7.86 5.50
C ILE A 181 0.71 -7.88 6.98
N SER A 182 1.97 -7.56 7.28
CA SER A 182 2.41 -7.41 8.66
C SER A 182 1.82 -6.15 9.30
N ASN A 183 1.78 -6.12 10.64
CA ASN A 183 1.31 -4.94 11.37
C ASN A 183 2.16 -3.70 11.06
N GLU A 184 3.47 -3.87 10.91
CA GLU A 184 4.41 -2.80 10.57
C GLU A 184 4.17 -2.27 9.16
N ALA A 185 3.90 -3.15 8.18
CA ALA A 185 3.58 -2.76 6.82
C ALA A 185 2.24 -2.03 6.77
N LEU A 186 1.20 -2.55 7.43
CA LEU A 186 -0.10 -1.90 7.52
C LEU A 186 0.00 -0.51 8.15
N ALA A 187 0.70 -0.38 9.28
CA ALA A 187 0.91 0.90 9.93
C ALA A 187 1.66 1.89 9.02
N SER A 188 2.72 1.43 8.34
CA SER A 188 3.52 2.26 7.43
C SER A 188 2.70 2.73 6.23
N LEU A 189 1.95 1.85 5.57
CA LEU A 189 1.08 2.21 4.44
C LEU A 189 -0.03 3.18 4.86
N THR A 190 -0.61 2.97 6.05
CA THR A 190 -1.63 3.86 6.62
C THR A 190 -1.07 5.26 6.88
N LEU A 191 0.14 5.34 7.45
CA LEU A 191 0.82 6.62 7.68
C LEU A 191 1.22 7.29 6.36
N PHE A 192 1.71 6.52 5.40
CA PHE A 192 2.06 7.00 4.06
C PHE A 192 0.84 7.60 3.36
N ALA A 193 -0.29 6.90 3.34
CA ALA A 193 -1.55 7.41 2.79
C ALA A 193 -2.04 8.67 3.52
N ALA A 194 -1.86 8.77 4.84
CA ALA A 194 -2.24 9.95 5.60
C ALA A 194 -1.35 11.16 5.29
N ALA A 195 -0.04 10.94 5.13
CA ALA A 195 0.94 11.97 4.84
C ALA A 195 0.95 12.41 3.37
N SER A 196 0.45 11.58 2.46
CA SER A 196 0.44 11.87 1.03
C SER A 196 -0.47 13.05 0.68
N LYS A 197 -0.15 13.69 -0.44
CA LYS A 197 -1.00 14.70 -1.07
C LYS A 197 -2.11 14.02 -1.90
N PRO A 198 -3.21 14.74 -2.22
CA PRO A 198 -4.27 14.22 -3.07
C PRO A 198 -3.78 13.76 -4.46
N GLU A 199 -2.84 14.48 -5.06
CA GLU A 199 -2.26 14.14 -6.37
C GLU A 199 -1.43 12.85 -6.37
N GLU A 200 -1.01 12.37 -5.19
CA GLU A 200 -0.24 11.13 -5.02
C GLU A 200 -1.15 9.90 -4.79
N MET A 201 -2.48 10.05 -4.86
CA MET A 201 -3.45 8.98 -4.61
C MET A 201 -3.15 7.71 -5.40
N ASP A 202 -2.82 7.84 -6.68
CA ASP A 202 -2.55 6.71 -7.56
C ASP A 202 -1.31 5.94 -7.12
N THR A 203 -0.22 6.65 -6.82
CA THR A 203 1.04 6.07 -6.30
C THR A 203 0.81 5.35 -4.98
N VAL A 204 0.08 5.95 -4.04
CA VAL A 204 -0.25 5.33 -2.75
C VAL A 204 -1.03 4.03 -2.95
N LYS A 205 -2.06 4.06 -3.80
CA LYS A 205 -2.85 2.88 -4.09
C LYS A 205 -2.02 1.77 -4.72
N LYS A 206 -1.22 2.09 -5.75
CA LYS A 206 -0.35 1.13 -6.42
C LYS A 206 0.67 0.51 -5.46
N LEU A 207 1.19 1.28 -4.50
CA LEU A 207 2.08 0.75 -3.47
C LEU A 207 1.35 -0.27 -2.58
N ILE A 208 0.14 0.04 -2.12
CA ILE A 208 -0.68 -0.90 -1.32
C ILE A 208 -0.97 -2.17 -2.13
N VAL A 209 -1.36 -2.04 -3.40
CA VAL A 209 -1.59 -3.18 -4.31
C VAL A 209 -0.33 -4.02 -4.47
N SER A 210 0.83 -3.38 -4.67
CA SER A 210 2.12 -4.08 -4.82
C SER A 210 2.50 -4.87 -3.58
N VAL A 211 2.25 -4.32 -2.39
CA VAL A 211 2.44 -5.04 -1.12
C VAL A 211 1.50 -6.24 -1.05
N LEU A 212 0.20 -6.05 -1.31
CA LEU A 212 -0.78 -7.14 -1.30
C LEU A 212 -0.51 -8.23 -2.32
N ASN A 213 0.11 -7.91 -3.45
CA ASN A 213 0.45 -8.90 -4.48
C ASN A 213 1.65 -9.76 -4.09
N ARG A 214 2.57 -9.29 -3.24
CA ARG A 214 3.86 -9.98 -3.03
C ARG A 214 3.77 -11.18 -2.10
N ASP A 215 2.82 -11.17 -1.17
CA ASP A 215 2.72 -12.17 -0.10
C ASP A 215 1.53 -13.16 -0.27
N GLN A 216 0.88 -13.16 -1.45
CA GLN A 216 -0.25 -14.05 -1.83
C GLN A 216 0.13 -15.46 -2.26
#